data_AF-A0A1F4DCY7-F1
#
_entry.id   AF-A0A1F4DCY7-F1
#
_cell.length_a   1.000
_cell.length_b   1.000
_cell.length_c   1.000
_cell.angle_alpha   90.00
_cell.angle_beta   90.00
_cell.angle_gamma   90.00
#
_symmetry.space_group_name_H-M   'P 1'
#
loop_
_entity.id
_entity.type
_entity.pdbx_description
1 polymer ?
#
loop_
_entity_poly.entity_id
_entity_poly.type
_entity_poly.pdbx_seq_one_letter_code
_entity_poly.pdbx_strand_id
1 'polypeptide(L)'
;MRLRFATGLWLVLTALGVRAAETVVVAPELWDRPRSGQIVLEQPALKQVVKAYLGQPGVRLIVHHAARQESLLHAEELRAWLVALAVEAERIALRASLHAGEPLKIEVVTSQ
;
A
#
# COMPACT_ATOMS: atom_id res chain seq x y z
N MET A 1 22.39 -20.45 -59.08
CA MET A 1 22.24 -21.34 -57.90
C MET A 1 23.33 -20.92 -56.92
N ARG A 2 23.09 -20.24 -55.80
CA ARG A 2 22.29 -20.64 -54.63
C ARG A 2 21.73 -19.42 -53.89
N LEU A 3 20.53 -19.59 -53.37
CA LEU A 3 19.70 -18.61 -52.67
C LEU A 3 20.06 -18.60 -51.17
N ARG A 4 20.29 -17.38 -50.66
CA ARG A 4 19.98 -16.79 -49.34
C ARG A 4 19.32 -17.72 -48.32
N PHE A 5 19.78 -17.72 -47.06
CA PHE A 5 18.90 -17.64 -45.87
C PHE A 5 19.63 -17.00 -44.70
N ALA A 6 19.39 -15.71 -44.52
CA ALA A 6 19.62 -15.00 -43.27
C ALA A 6 18.50 -15.38 -42.31
N THR A 7 18.83 -15.92 -41.14
CA THR A 7 17.85 -16.15 -40.08
C THR A 7 18.34 -15.43 -38.84
N GLY A 8 17.92 -14.17 -38.72
CA GLY A 8 18.04 -13.40 -37.49
C GLY A 8 17.02 -13.94 -36.49
N LEU A 9 17.51 -14.51 -35.39
CA LEU A 9 16.67 -14.94 -34.29
C LEU A 9 16.35 -13.71 -33.43
N TRP A 10 15.16 -13.13 -33.62
CA TRP A 10 14.66 -12.02 -32.82
C TRP A 10 14.01 -12.58 -31.55
N LEU A 11 14.76 -12.52 -30.45
CA LEU A 11 14.30 -12.97 -29.13
C LEU A 11 13.54 -11.80 -28.47
N VAL A 12 12.22 -11.81 -28.59
CA VAL A 12 11.33 -10.86 -27.90
C VAL A 12 11.23 -11.28 -26.44
N LEU A 13 12.04 -10.66 -25.58
CA LEU A 13 11.78 -10.68 -24.15
C LEU A 13 10.58 -9.77 -23.85
N THR A 14 9.41 -10.39 -23.70
CA THR A 14 8.26 -9.73 -23.07
C THR A 14 8.54 -9.59 -21.58
N ALA A 15 8.90 -8.38 -21.17
CA ALA A 15 8.95 -8.01 -19.76
C ALA A 15 7.51 -8.02 -19.20
N LEU A 16 7.14 -9.11 -18.54
CA LEU A 16 5.99 -9.13 -17.63
C LEU A 16 6.29 -8.12 -16.51
N GLY A 17 5.63 -6.96 -16.58
CA GLY A 17 5.78 -5.90 -15.60
C GLY A 17 5.22 -6.33 -14.25
N VAL A 18 6.07 -6.84 -13.37
CA VAL A 18 5.75 -6.93 -11.94
C VAL A 18 5.69 -5.49 -11.42
N ARG A 19 4.49 -4.93 -11.25
CA ARG A 19 4.35 -3.67 -10.51
C ARG A 19 4.61 -3.96 -9.04
N ALA A 20 5.68 -3.40 -8.51
CA ALA A 20 5.99 -3.47 -7.09
C ALA A 20 4.87 -2.77 -6.29
N ALA A 21 4.33 -3.47 -5.29
CA ALA A 21 3.44 -2.85 -4.31
C ALA A 21 4.26 -1.91 -3.42
N GLU A 22 3.84 -0.67 -3.31
CA GLU A 22 4.54 0.34 -2.51
C GLU A 22 4.10 0.20 -1.05
N THR A 23 5.06 0.01 -0.14
CA THR A 23 4.78 -0.12 1.30
C THR A 23 5.32 1.08 2.05
N VAL A 24 4.47 1.69 2.88
CA VAL A 24 4.83 2.86 3.69
C VAL A 24 4.66 2.52 5.17
N VAL A 25 5.59 2.96 6.02
CA VAL A 25 5.56 2.73 7.46
C VAL A 25 4.79 3.87 8.15
N VAL A 26 3.89 3.52 9.06
CA VAL A 26 3.19 4.48 9.93
C VAL A 26 4.02 4.71 11.18
N ALA A 27 4.33 5.97 11.45
CA ALA A 27 5.12 6.38 12.60
C ALA A 27 4.45 5.93 13.93
N PRO A 28 5.13 5.19 14.82
CA PRO A 28 4.59 4.79 16.12
C PRO A 28 4.09 5.95 16.97
N GLU A 29 4.75 7.10 16.86
CA GLU A 29 4.47 8.30 17.66
C GLU A 29 3.08 8.88 17.38
N LEU A 30 2.44 8.44 16.29
CA LEU A 30 1.04 8.75 16.01
C LEU A 30 0.13 8.31 17.16
N TRP A 31 0.44 7.18 17.81
CA TRP A 31 -0.40 6.56 18.84
C TRP A 31 -0.22 7.19 20.23
N ASP A 32 0.87 7.93 20.45
CA ASP A 32 1.25 8.49 21.76
C ASP A 32 0.54 9.80 22.10
N ARG A 33 -0.29 10.33 21.20
CA ARG A 33 -0.94 11.64 21.32
C ARG A 33 -2.43 11.55 20.98
N PRO A 34 -3.25 12.56 21.31
CA PRO A 34 -4.59 12.67 20.75
C PRO A 34 -4.53 12.84 19.23
N ARG A 35 -5.34 12.06 18.48
CA ARG A 35 -5.41 12.13 17.02
C ARG A 35 -6.65 12.93 16.60
N SER A 36 -6.51 13.70 15.53
CA SER A 36 -7.61 14.29 14.76
C SER A 36 -7.38 14.01 13.27
N GLY A 37 -8.41 14.10 12.43
CA GLY A 37 -8.25 13.84 10.99
C GLY A 37 -7.16 14.69 10.35
N GLN A 38 -6.98 15.94 10.81
CA GLN A 38 -5.91 16.82 10.35
C GLN A 38 -4.52 16.36 10.79
N ILE A 39 -4.34 16.00 12.07
CA ILE A 39 -3.06 15.48 12.59
C ILE A 39 -2.66 14.19 11.85
N VAL A 40 -3.65 13.33 11.59
CA VAL A 40 -3.45 12.06 10.89
C VAL A 40 -3.05 12.30 9.44
N LEU A 41 -3.73 13.22 8.74
CA LEU A 41 -3.34 13.60 7.38
C LEU A 41 -1.96 14.29 7.35
N GLU A 42 -1.52 14.96 8.41
CA GLU A 42 -0.21 15.62 8.41
C GLU A 42 0.97 14.64 8.36
N GLN A 43 0.75 13.38 8.74
CA GLN A 43 1.73 12.31 8.64
C GLN A 43 2.18 12.11 7.18
N PRO A 44 3.48 12.23 6.88
CA PRO A 44 3.99 12.10 5.49
C PRO A 44 3.56 10.79 4.82
N ALA A 45 3.58 9.69 5.60
CA ALA A 45 3.17 8.38 5.14
C ALA A 45 1.70 8.35 4.67
N LEU A 46 0.79 8.99 5.40
CA LEU A 46 -0.63 8.99 5.05
C LEU A 46 -0.93 9.96 3.92
N LYS A 47 -0.24 11.11 3.84
CA LYS A 47 -0.34 12.00 2.65
C LYS A 47 0.01 11.23 1.39
N GLN A 48 1.09 10.46 1.41
CA GLN A 48 1.54 9.67 0.27
C GLN A 48 0.52 8.61 -0.13
N VAL A 49 0.01 7.84 0.84
CA VAL A 49 -0.99 6.79 0.61
C VAL A 49 -2.31 7.36 0.07
N VAL A 50 -2.85 8.42 0.70
CA VAL A 50 -4.11 9.05 0.27
C VAL A 50 -3.96 9.67 -1.12
N LYS A 51 -2.82 10.32 -1.41
CA LYS A 51 -2.52 10.84 -2.75
C LYS A 51 -2.44 9.73 -3.79
N ALA A 52 -1.79 8.61 -3.47
CA ALA A 52 -1.69 7.46 -4.37
C ALA A 52 -3.08 6.86 -4.68
N TYR A 53 -3.92 6.72 -3.64
CA TYR A 53 -5.30 6.23 -3.78
C TYR A 53 -6.17 7.14 -4.64
N LEU A 54 -6.18 8.45 -4.36
CA LEU A 54 -7.01 9.41 -5.10
C LEU A 54 -6.50 9.65 -6.53
N GLY A 55 -5.20 9.46 -6.78
CA GLY A 55 -4.58 9.71 -8.08
C GLY A 55 -4.73 8.57 -9.09
N GLN A 56 -5.13 7.36 -8.67
CA GLN A 56 -5.21 6.19 -9.54
C GLN A 56 -6.48 5.36 -9.28
N PRO A 57 -7.32 5.12 -10.30
CA PRO A 57 -8.47 4.23 -10.14
C PRO A 57 -8.00 2.80 -9.86
N GLY A 58 -8.79 2.04 -9.09
CA GLY A 58 -8.51 0.61 -8.86
C GLY A 58 -7.48 0.30 -7.77
N VAL A 59 -6.97 1.32 -7.06
CA VAL A 59 -6.08 1.14 -5.90
C VAL A 59 -6.85 0.50 -4.74
N ARG A 60 -6.16 -0.38 -4.00
CA ARG A 60 -6.57 -0.95 -2.73
C ARG A 60 -5.45 -0.77 -1.71
N LEU A 61 -5.80 -0.66 -0.45
CA LEU A 61 -4.87 -0.52 0.66
C LEU A 61 -4.92 -1.76 1.55
N ILE A 62 -3.76 -2.22 1.99
CA ILE A 62 -3.64 -3.27 3.02
C ILE A 62 -2.90 -2.67 4.21
N VAL A 63 -3.55 -2.62 5.37
CA VAL A 63 -2.94 -2.23 6.63
C VAL A 63 -2.41 -3.47 7.32
N HIS A 64 -1.09 -3.58 7.38
CA HIS A 64 -0.39 -4.65 8.07
C HIS A 64 -0.23 -4.30 9.53
N HIS A 65 -0.60 -5.25 10.39
CA HIS A 65 -0.50 -5.13 11.84
C HIS A 65 0.09 -6.41 12.46
N ALA A 66 0.52 -6.33 13.71
CA ALA A 66 0.93 -7.51 14.47
C ALA A 66 -0.31 -8.25 15.01
N ALA A 67 -0.18 -9.55 15.31
CA ALA A 67 -1.28 -10.37 15.86
C ALA A 67 -1.67 -10.01 17.32
N ARG A 68 -1.31 -8.83 17.83
CA ARG A 68 -1.63 -8.35 19.18
C ARG A 68 -2.86 -7.44 19.18
N GLN A 69 -3.65 -7.49 20.25
CA GLN A 69 -4.91 -6.76 20.37
C GLN A 69 -4.74 -5.24 20.21
N GLU A 70 -3.71 -4.67 20.83
CA GLU A 70 -3.37 -3.25 20.71
C GLU A 70 -3.04 -2.86 19.26
N SER A 71 -2.27 -3.70 18.57
CA SER A 71 -1.92 -3.45 17.17
C SER A 71 -3.14 -3.51 16.24
N LEU A 72 -4.09 -4.41 16.52
CA LEU A 72 -5.38 -4.45 15.81
C LEU A 72 -6.23 -3.20 16.10
N LEU A 73 -6.25 -2.72 17.34
CA LEU A 73 -6.97 -1.48 17.70
C LEU A 73 -6.43 -0.28 16.93
N HIS A 74 -5.10 -0.13 16.87
CA HIS A 74 -4.45 0.90 16.06
C HIS A 74 -4.75 0.74 14.56
N ALA A 75 -4.80 -0.50 14.05
CA ALA A 75 -5.12 -0.75 12.65
C ALA A 75 -6.56 -0.39 12.28
N GLU A 76 -7.53 -0.71 13.14
CA GLU A 76 -8.93 -0.31 12.97
C GLU A 76 -9.11 1.21 13.06
N GLU A 77 -8.41 1.84 13.99
CA GLU A 77 -8.42 3.30 14.10
C GLU A 77 -7.83 3.96 12.85
N LEU A 78 -6.69 3.47 12.36
CA LEU A 78 -6.09 3.94 11.11
C LEU A 78 -7.05 3.78 9.93
N ARG A 79 -7.75 2.64 9.84
CA ARG A 79 -8.78 2.40 8.81
C ARG A 79 -9.90 3.43 8.91
N ALA A 80 -10.41 3.72 10.11
CA ALA A 80 -11.45 4.74 10.31
C ALA A 80 -10.97 6.13 9.84
N TRP A 81 -9.71 6.49 10.12
CA TRP A 81 -9.13 7.74 9.64
C TRP A 81 -8.98 7.78 8.12
N LEU A 82 -8.50 6.70 7.49
CA LEU A 82 -8.42 6.61 6.03
C LEU A 82 -9.80 6.78 5.38
N VAL A 83 -10.84 6.21 5.98
CA VAL A 83 -12.23 6.41 5.53
C VAL A 83 -12.66 7.88 5.66
N ALA A 84 -12.35 8.53 6.78
CA ALA A 84 -12.60 9.96 6.95
C ALA A 84 -11.83 10.83 5.94
N LEU A 85 -10.71 10.32 5.40
CA LEU A 85 -9.89 10.95 4.35
C LEU A 85 -10.31 10.51 2.93
N ALA A 86 -11.57 10.08 2.77
CA ALA A 86 -12.21 9.71 1.50
C ALA A 86 -11.65 8.44 0.83
N VAL A 87 -11.01 7.55 1.58
CA VAL A 87 -10.71 6.19 1.09
C VAL A 87 -11.94 5.29 1.30
N GLU A 88 -12.39 4.59 0.28
CA GLU A 88 -13.54 3.69 0.39
C GLU A 88 -13.22 2.52 1.34
N ALA A 89 -14.08 2.28 2.34
CA ALA A 89 -13.85 1.25 3.36
C ALA A 89 -13.65 -0.16 2.77
N GLU A 90 -14.34 -0.47 1.67
CA GLU A 90 -14.27 -1.76 0.96
C GLU A 90 -12.92 -1.98 0.26
N ARG A 91 -12.15 -0.91 0.05
CA ARG A 91 -10.81 -0.96 -0.55
C ARG A 91 -9.69 -1.02 0.49
N ILE A 92 -10.03 -1.11 1.77
CA ILE A 92 -9.07 -1.22 2.87
C ILE A 92 -9.21 -2.59 3.53
N ALA A 93 -8.14 -3.39 3.48
CA ALA A 93 -8.05 -4.64 4.21
C ALA A 93 -7.11 -4.52 5.41
N LEU A 94 -7.41 -5.22 6.50
CA LEU A 94 -6.48 -5.40 7.62
C LEU A 94 -5.82 -6.79 7.51
N ARG A 95 -4.52 -6.87 7.73
CA ARG A 95 -3.77 -8.13 7.67
C ARG A 95 -2.80 -8.28 8.84
N ALA A 96 -3.00 -9.32 9.64
CA ALA A 96 -2.08 -9.71 10.71
C ALA A 96 -0.85 -10.42 10.12
N SER A 97 0.16 -9.66 9.68
CA SER A 97 1.37 -10.21 9.04
C SER A 97 2.68 -9.68 9.61
N LEU A 98 2.64 -8.82 10.63
CA LEU A 98 3.84 -8.27 11.25
C LEU A 98 4.22 -9.02 12.53
N HIS A 99 5.51 -8.99 12.85
CA HIS A 99 6.02 -9.45 14.12
C HIS A 99 5.66 -8.46 15.24
N ALA A 100 5.70 -8.97 16.47
CA ALA A 100 5.46 -8.18 17.66
C ALA A 100 6.46 -7.01 17.76
N GLY A 101 5.94 -5.78 17.87
CA GLY A 101 6.76 -4.58 18.05
C GLY A 101 7.10 -3.84 16.75
N GLU A 102 6.75 -4.42 15.60
CA GLU A 102 6.83 -3.69 14.34
C GLU A 102 5.73 -2.62 14.25
N PRO A 103 6.04 -1.44 13.68
CA PRO A 103 5.04 -0.42 13.38
C PRO A 103 4.06 -0.89 12.32
N LEU A 104 2.84 -0.31 12.31
CA LEU A 104 1.90 -0.55 11.21
C LEU A 104 2.53 -0.17 9.87
N LYS A 105 2.16 -0.90 8.82
CA LYS A 105 2.57 -0.61 7.45
C LYS A 105 1.34 -0.55 6.56
N ILE A 106 1.36 0.30 5.55
CA ILE A 106 0.31 0.37 4.53
C ILE A 106 0.93 -0.04 3.19
N GLU A 107 0.42 -1.11 2.62
CA GLU A 107 0.73 -1.54 1.26
C GLU A 107 -0.31 -0.95 0.29
N VAL A 108 0.16 -0.29 -0.76
CA VAL A 108 -0.64 0.26 -1.85
C VAL A 108 -0.62 -0.74 -3.01
N VAL A 109 -1.78 -1.35 -3.27
CA VAL A 109 -1.95 -2.36 -4.32
C VAL A 109 -2.69 -1.74 -5.49
N THR A 110 -2.05 -1.71 -6.65
CA THR A 110 -2.71 -1.31 -7.91
C THR A 110 -3.29 -2.56 -8.57
N SER A 111 -4.59 -2.53 -8.87
CA SER A 111 -5.18 -3.59 -9.71
C SER A 111 -4.64 -3.41 -11.14
N GLN A 112 -4.09 -4.49 -11.73
CA GLN A 112 -3.65 -4.51 -13.12
C GLN A 112 -4.84 -4.42 -14.09
#